data_AF-A0A5C4SDP3-F1
#
_entry.id   AF-A0A5C4SDP3-F1
#
_cell.length_a   1.000
_cell.length_b   1.000
_cell.length_c   1.000
_cell.angle_alpha   90.00
_cell.angle_beta   90.00
_cell.angle_gamma   90.00
#
_symmetry.space_group_name_H-M   'P 1'
#
loop_
_entity.id
_entity.type
_entity.pdbx_description
1 polymer ?
#
loop_
_entity_poly.entity_id
_entity_poly.type
_entity_poly.pdbx_seq_one_letter_code
_entity_poly.pdbx_strand_id
1 'polypeptide(L)'
;MNVLSLLTAFGLGSVVTALIQSWLAQRSKQDNRRFREKQVAYIGLLEAYHRAAVESTDEAAKNFALWQMRCELVAPEVVRKSIERIVETNEDPEGRTKAHDGLKAAFRADLGIAK
;
A
#
# COMPACT_ATOMS: atom_id res chain seq x y z
N MET A 1 -26.50 31.90 -29.90
CA MET A 1 -26.93 31.12 -28.72
C MET A 1 -25.70 30.59 -28.01
N ASN A 2 -25.49 30.97 -26.75
CA ASN A 2 -24.30 30.53 -26.00
C ASN A 2 -24.38 29.03 -25.70
N VAL A 3 -23.24 28.34 -25.80
CA VAL A 3 -23.11 26.90 -25.49
C VAL A 3 -23.62 26.58 -24.07
N LEU A 4 -23.50 27.55 -23.15
CA LEU A 4 -24.09 27.50 -21.81
C LEU A 4 -25.62 27.29 -21.79
N SER A 5 -26.37 27.91 -22.71
CA SER A 5 -27.82 27.79 -22.79
C SER A 5 -28.27 26.46 -23.39
N LEU A 6 -27.45 25.86 -24.25
CA LEU A 6 -27.67 24.50 -24.78
C LEU A 6 -27.41 23.42 -23.72
N LEU A 7 -26.39 23.62 -22.87
CA LEU A 7 -26.05 22.72 -21.77
C LEU A 7 -27.14 22.67 -20.68
N THR A 8 -27.82 23.79 -20.42
CA THR A 8 -28.94 23.87 -19.46
C THR A 8 -30.27 23.42 -20.06
N ALA A 9 -30.55 23.71 -21.34
CA ALA A 9 -31.83 23.38 -21.98
C ALA A 9 -32.02 21.88 -22.30
N PHE A 10 -30.92 21.12 -22.49
CA PHE A 10 -30.99 19.70 -22.86
C PHE A 10 -30.72 18.72 -21.71
N GLY A 11 -30.61 19.20 -20.46
CA GLY A 11 -30.25 18.34 -19.33
C GLY A 11 -28.83 17.75 -19.43
N LEU A 12 -28.00 18.21 -20.36
CA LEU A 12 -26.63 17.74 -20.57
C LEU A 12 -25.75 17.94 -19.33
N GLY A 13 -26.05 18.97 -18.51
CA GLY A 13 -25.41 19.17 -17.22
C GLY A 13 -25.56 17.99 -16.24
N SER A 14 -26.71 17.30 -16.23
CA SER A 14 -26.92 16.13 -15.37
C SER A 14 -26.19 14.90 -15.90
N VAL A 15 -26.11 14.73 -17.22
CA VAL A 15 -25.34 13.66 -17.87
C VAL A 15 -23.84 13.83 -17.60
N VAL A 16 -23.29 15.04 -17.77
CA VAL A 16 -21.89 15.34 -17.46
C VAL A 16 -21.59 15.12 -15.98
N THR A 17 -22.47 15.55 -15.08
CA THR A 17 -22.33 15.32 -13.64
C THR A 17 -22.33 13.83 -13.30
N ALA A 18 -23.23 13.05 -13.88
CA ALA A 18 -23.31 11.61 -13.67
C ALA A 18 -22.04 10.89 -14.16
N LEU A 19 -21.47 11.30 -15.30
CA LEU A 19 -20.20 10.76 -15.80
C LEU A 19 -19.02 11.07 -14.86
N ILE A 20 -18.92 12.30 -14.36
CA ILE A 20 -17.88 12.69 -13.39
C ILE A 20 -18.03 11.90 -12.09
N GLN A 21 -19.25 11.79 -11.55
CA GLN A 21 -19.52 11.02 -10.34
C GLN A 21 -19.20 9.54 -10.52
N SER A 22 -19.57 8.94 -11.65
CA SER A 22 -19.25 7.55 -11.96
C SER A 22 -17.74 7.31 -12.03
N TRP A 23 -17.00 8.21 -12.70
CA TRP A 23 -15.53 8.14 -12.76
C TRP A 23 -14.88 8.29 -11.39
N LEU A 24 -15.32 9.26 -10.57
CA LEU A 24 -14.83 9.45 -9.21
C LEU A 24 -15.13 8.23 -8.32
N ALA A 25 -16.34 7.68 -8.42
CA ALA A 25 -16.73 6.49 -7.67
C ALA A 25 -15.88 5.27 -8.05
N GLN A 26 -15.63 5.09 -9.35
CA GLN A 26 -14.78 4.00 -9.84
C GLN A 26 -13.33 4.16 -9.38
N ARG A 27 -12.78 5.37 -9.45
CA ARG A 27 -11.44 5.68 -8.95
C ARG A 27 -11.33 5.43 -7.44
N SER A 28 -12.27 5.96 -6.66
CA SER A 28 -12.34 5.74 -5.21
C SER A 28 -12.40 4.26 -4.85
N LYS A 29 -13.16 3.46 -5.60
CA LYS A 29 -13.25 2.00 -5.41
C LYS A 29 -11.90 1.32 -5.67
N GLN A 30 -11.18 1.71 -6.72
CA GLN A 30 -9.85 1.19 -7.03
C GLN A 30 -8.82 1.56 -5.96
N ASP A 31 -8.83 2.83 -5.52
CA ASP A 31 -7.91 3.33 -4.50
C ASP A 31 -8.16 2.64 -3.14
N ASN A 32 -9.43 2.48 -2.74
CA ASN A 32 -9.80 1.73 -1.54
C ASN A 32 -9.38 0.26 -1.61
N ARG A 33 -9.53 -0.38 -2.77
CA ARG A 33 -9.09 -1.77 -2.96
C ARG A 33 -7.58 -1.88 -2.80
N ARG A 34 -6.82 -1.02 -3.48
CA ARG A 34 -5.35 -1.00 -3.39
C ARG A 34 -4.86 -0.76 -1.97
N PHE A 35 -5.47 0.19 -1.27
CA PHE A 35 -5.15 0.47 0.14
C PHE A 35 -5.34 -0.77 1.01
N ARG A 36 -6.48 -1.46 0.87
CA ARG A 36 -6.78 -2.67 1.65
C ARG A 36 -5.80 -3.81 1.35
N GLU A 37 -5.50 -4.05 0.07
CA GLU A 37 -4.55 -5.09 -0.34
C GLU A 37 -3.15 -4.83 0.25
N LYS A 38 -2.68 -3.58 0.20
CA LYS A 38 -1.42 -3.16 0.82
C LYS A 38 -1.44 -3.29 2.35
N GLN A 39 -2.49 -2.79 2.99
CA GLN A 39 -2.64 -2.85 4.45
C GLN A 39 -2.54 -4.29 4.97
N VAL A 40 -3.27 -5.22 4.32
CA VAL A 40 -3.24 -6.64 4.68
C VAL A 40 -1.84 -7.22 4.51
N ALA A 41 -1.16 -6.93 3.41
CA ALA A 41 0.20 -7.41 3.17
C ALA A 41 1.19 -6.88 4.21
N TYR A 42 1.14 -5.58 4.52
CA TYR A 42 2.08 -4.94 5.44
C TYR A 42 1.90 -5.41 6.88
N ILE A 43 0.65 -5.52 7.35
CA ILE A 43 0.37 -6.04 8.70
C ILE A 43 0.81 -7.50 8.80
N GLY A 44 0.45 -8.34 7.82
CA GLY A 44 0.84 -9.75 7.83
C GLY A 44 2.36 -9.95 7.77
N LEU A 45 3.09 -9.09 7.05
CA LEU A 45 4.55 -9.10 7.08
C LEU A 45 5.11 -8.79 8.47
N LEU A 46 4.59 -7.78 9.16
CA LEU A 46 5.05 -7.40 10.49
C LEU A 46 4.78 -8.52 11.52
N GLU A 47 3.61 -9.14 11.45
CA GLU A 47 3.25 -10.28 12.30
C GLU A 47 4.17 -11.48 12.03
N ALA A 48 4.39 -11.82 10.76
CA ALA A 48 5.27 -12.92 10.38
C ALA A 48 6.74 -12.65 10.74
N TYR A 49 7.19 -11.40 10.61
CA TYR A 49 8.54 -10.98 10.98
C TYR A 49 8.75 -11.11 12.50
N HIS A 50 7.81 -10.62 13.29
CA HIS A 50 7.85 -10.79 14.74
C HIS A 50 7.88 -12.26 15.14
N ARG A 51 7.01 -13.07 14.53
CA ARG A 51 6.95 -14.51 14.79
C ARG A 51 8.26 -15.21 14.46
N ALA A 52 8.86 -14.91 13.31
CA ALA A 52 10.17 -15.45 12.93
C ALA A 52 11.26 -15.07 13.95
N ALA A 53 11.25 -13.85 14.47
CA ALA A 53 12.21 -13.39 15.47
C ALA A 53 12.01 -14.04 16.85
N VAL A 54 10.78 -14.37 17.24
CA VAL A 54 10.48 -14.97 18.55
C VAL A 54 10.63 -16.49 18.53
N GLU A 55 10.06 -17.16 17.53
CA GLU A 55 10.01 -18.63 17.48
C GLU A 55 11.30 -19.24 16.95
N SER A 56 12.02 -18.54 16.06
CA SER A 56 13.25 -19.04 15.44
C SER A 56 13.11 -20.43 14.78
N THR A 57 11.92 -20.75 14.26
CA THR A 57 11.63 -22.00 13.54
C THR A 57 11.71 -21.80 12.03
N ASP A 58 12.03 -22.87 11.29
CA ASP A 58 12.00 -22.86 9.82
C ASP A 58 10.60 -22.52 9.26
N GLU A 59 9.54 -23.00 9.92
CA GLU A 59 8.16 -22.66 9.57
C GLU A 59 7.90 -21.16 9.69
N ALA A 60 8.32 -20.53 10.79
CA ALA A 60 8.15 -19.10 10.99
C ALA A 60 8.96 -18.28 9.97
N ALA A 61 10.19 -18.71 9.65
CA ALA A 61 11.02 -18.09 8.62
C ALA A 61 10.38 -18.18 7.22
N LYS A 62 9.85 -19.35 6.85
CA LYS A 62 9.13 -19.53 5.58
C LYS A 62 7.83 -18.73 5.53
N ASN A 63 7.13 -18.61 6.65
CA ASN A 63 5.96 -17.75 6.74
C ASN A 63 6.33 -16.26 6.53
N PHE A 64 7.45 -15.79 7.08
CA PHE A 64 7.94 -14.44 6.79
C PHE A 64 8.25 -14.26 5.29
N ALA A 65 8.95 -15.21 4.67
CA ALA A 65 9.24 -15.17 3.23
C ALA A 65 7.96 -15.16 2.36
N LEU A 66 6.92 -15.90 2.76
CA LEU A 66 5.61 -15.86 2.10
C LEU A 66 5.01 -14.45 2.12
N TRP A 67 5.01 -13.80 3.29
CA TRP A 67 4.47 -12.44 3.41
C TRP A 67 5.33 -11.39 2.70
N GLN A 68 6.64 -11.61 2.61
CA GLN A 68 7.53 -10.78 1.77
C GLN A 68 7.11 -10.85 0.30
N MET A 69 6.91 -12.05 -0.26
CA MET A 69 6.42 -12.21 -1.64
C MET A 69 5.06 -11.55 -1.84
N ARG A 70 4.16 -11.61 -0.85
CA ARG A 70 2.85 -10.92 -0.94
C ARG A 70 3.01 -9.40 -0.99
N CYS A 71 3.97 -8.84 -0.24
CA CYS A 71 4.30 -7.43 -0.33
C CYS A 71 4.85 -7.07 -1.72
N GLU A 72 5.67 -7.92 -2.34
CA GLU A 72 6.22 -7.66 -3.67
C GLU A 72 5.16 -7.49 -4.77
N LEU A 73 3.98 -8.10 -4.60
CA LEU A 73 2.86 -7.98 -5.55
C LEU A 73 2.12 -6.64 -5.47
N VAL A 74 2.13 -5.99 -4.31
CA VAL A 74 1.27 -4.81 -4.03
C VAL A 74 2.05 -3.54 -3.69
N ALA A 75 3.30 -3.68 -3.29
CA ALA A 75 4.11 -2.60 -2.75
C ALA A 75 4.95 -1.90 -3.83
N PRO A 76 5.17 -0.58 -3.72
CA PRO A 76 6.11 0.13 -4.57
C PRO A 76 7.56 -0.31 -4.28
N GLU A 77 8.46 -0.03 -5.21
CA GLU A 77 9.89 -0.36 -5.10
C GLU A 77 10.54 0.13 -3.80
N VAL A 78 10.22 1.34 -3.34
CA VAL A 78 10.76 1.90 -2.09
C VAL A 78 10.45 1.01 -0.89
N VAL A 79 9.21 0.50 -0.81
CA VAL A 79 8.81 -0.42 0.27
C VAL A 79 9.55 -1.75 0.14
N ARG A 80 9.63 -2.31 -1.08
CA ARG A 80 10.32 -3.59 -1.33
C ARG A 80 11.80 -3.52 -0.91
N LYS A 81 12.50 -2.44 -1.26
CA LYS A 81 13.89 -2.19 -0.84
C LYS A 81 14.04 -2.03 0.67
N SER A 82 13.06 -1.38 1.33
CA SER A 82 13.08 -1.30 2.80
C SER A 82 12.90 -2.66 3.46
N ILE A 83 12.10 -3.57 2.89
CA ILE A 83 11.94 -4.95 3.38
C ILE A 83 13.25 -5.72 3.21
N GLU A 84 13.86 -5.66 2.02
CA GLU A 84 15.16 -6.30 1.73
C GLU A 84 16.22 -5.85 2.74
N ARG A 85 16.26 -4.55 3.07
CA ARG A 85 17.20 -4.01 4.05
C ARG A 85 17.00 -4.56 5.46
N ILE A 86 15.80 -4.99 5.85
CA ILE A 86 15.59 -5.70 7.13
C ILE A 86 16.34 -7.03 7.13
N VAL A 87 16.30 -7.76 6.01
CA VAL A 87 16.96 -9.06 5.85
C VAL A 87 18.48 -8.90 5.81
N GLU A 88 18.97 -7.94 5.04
CA GLU A 88 20.41 -7.64 4.92
C GLU A 88 21.05 -7.23 6.25
N THR A 89 20.31 -6.52 7.10
CA THR A 89 20.82 -6.01 8.39
C THR A 89 20.57 -6.95 9.56
N ASN A 90 20.18 -8.21 9.32
CA ASN A 90 19.81 -9.11 10.41
C ASN A 90 20.95 -9.34 11.43
N GLU A 91 22.19 -9.35 10.97
CA GLU A 91 23.40 -9.51 11.79
C GLU A 91 23.99 -8.18 12.31
N ASP A 92 23.42 -7.04 11.92
CA ASP A 92 23.86 -5.69 12.30
C ASP A 92 22.78 -5.00 13.15
N PRO A 93 22.89 -4.98 14.49
CA PRO A 93 21.89 -4.37 15.37
C PRO A 93 21.63 -2.87 15.11
N GLU A 94 22.67 -2.10 14.79
CA GLU A 94 22.54 -0.66 14.52
C GLU A 94 21.89 -0.43 13.15
N GLY A 95 22.35 -1.16 12.13
CA GLY A 95 21.76 -1.15 10.80
C GLY A 95 20.30 -1.57 10.81
N ARG A 96 19.96 -2.59 11.59
CA ARG A 96 18.59 -3.12 11.73
C ARG A 96 17.62 -2.10 12.30
N THR A 97 18.06 -1.32 13.28
CA THR A 97 17.24 -0.25 13.87
C THR A 97 16.89 0.80 12.82
N LYS A 98 17.88 1.25 12.04
CA LYS A 98 17.67 2.19 10.92
C LYS A 98 16.77 1.60 9.83
N ALA A 99 16.94 0.30 9.55
CA ALA A 99 16.13 -0.41 8.57
C ALA A 99 14.67 -0.52 9.02
N HIS A 100 14.40 -0.79 10.31
CA HIS A 100 13.04 -0.76 10.87
C HIS A 100 12.40 0.62 10.75
N ASP A 101 13.14 1.69 11.04
CA ASP A 101 12.64 3.06 10.89
C ASP A 101 12.32 3.39 9.42
N GLY A 102 13.21 3.00 8.50
CA GLY A 102 13.00 3.14 7.06
C GLY A 102 11.79 2.36 6.55
N LEU A 103 11.57 1.14 7.04
CA LEU A 103 10.41 0.33 6.69
C LEU A 103 9.11 0.97 7.18
N LYS A 104 9.06 1.41 8.45
CA LYS A 104 7.88 2.11 9.02
C LYS A 104 7.56 3.38 8.22
N ALA A 105 8.58 4.17 7.87
CA ALA A 105 8.40 5.37 7.07
C ALA A 105 7.84 5.04 5.67
N ALA A 106 8.40 4.03 5.01
CA ALA A 106 7.94 3.59 3.69
C ALA A 106 6.48 3.10 3.70
N PHE A 107 6.10 2.29 4.69
CA PHE A 107 4.71 1.84 4.86
C PHE A 107 3.74 3.00 5.09
N ARG A 108 4.09 3.93 6.00
CA ARG A 108 3.24 5.09 6.29
C ARG A 108 3.09 6.00 5.08
N ALA A 109 4.16 6.22 4.31
CA ALA A 109 4.11 7.00 3.09
C ALA A 109 3.24 6.34 2.02
N ASP A 110 3.42 5.04 1.80
CA ASP A 110 2.67 4.31 0.76
C ASP A 110 1.17 4.14 1.09
N LEU A 111 0.82 4.04 2.38
CA LEU A 111 -0.56 4.03 2.85
C LEU A 111 -1.19 5.44 2.95
N GLY A 112 -0.44 6.51 2.67
CA GLY A 112 -0.93 7.88 2.79
C GLY A 112 -1.19 8.35 4.23
N ILE A 113 -0.54 7.72 5.21
CA ILE A 113 -0.64 8.04 6.65
C ILE A 113 0.36 9.15 7.03
N ALA A 114 1.51 9.24 6.35
CA ALA A 114 2.51 10.26 6.62
C ALA A 114 2.34 11.53 5.74
N LYS A 115 2.22 12.67 6.42
CA LYS A 115 3.15 13.80 6.26
C LYS A 115 4.19 13.70 7.37
#